data_AF-A0A174DLA2-F1
#
_entry.id   AF-A0A174DLA2-F1
#
_cell.length_a   1.000
_cell.length_b   1.000
_cell.length_c   1.000
_cell.angle_alpha   90.00
_cell.angle_beta   90.00
_cell.angle_gamma   90.00
#
_symmetry.space_group_name_H-M   'P 1'
#
loop_
_entity.id
_entity.type
_entity.pdbx_description
1 polymer ?
#
loop_
_entity_poly.entity_id
_entity_poly.type
_entity_poly.pdbx_seq_one_letter_code
_entity_poly.pdbx_strand_id
1 'polypeptide(L)' 'MFCPNCGVKNPDEAKFCFGCGKPLPAQGGNARTRSSLWHTGL' A
#
# COMPACT_ATOMS: atom_id res chain seq x y z
N MET A 1 1.57 -2.94 -12.42
CA MET A 1 1.01 -3.78 -11.33
C MET A 1 -0.49 -4.07 -11.47
N PHE A 2 -1.00 -5.17 -10.92
CA PHE A 2 -2.45 -5.43 -10.83
C PHE A 2 -3.02 -4.88 -9.52
N CYS A 3 -4.16 -4.18 -9.58
CA CYS A 3 -4.80 -3.60 -8.41
C CYS A 3 -5.35 -4.70 -7.49
N PRO A 4 -4.93 -4.78 -6.21
CA PRO A 4 -5.39 -5.83 -5.30
C PRO A 4 -6.88 -5.71 -4.93
N ASN A 5 -7.51 -4.56 -5.22
CA ASN A 5 -8.92 -4.34 -4.91
C ASN A 5 -9.88 -4.73 -6.04
N CYS A 6 -9.45 -4.66 -7.30
CA CYS A 6 -10.34 -4.86 -8.45
C CYS A 6 -9.74 -5.64 -9.62
N GLY A 7 -8.45 -5.98 -9.59
CA GLY A 7 -7.79 -6.77 -10.62
C GLY A 7 -7.43 -6.01 -11.91
N VAL A 8 -7.67 -4.70 -12.02
CA VAL A 8 -7.24 -3.91 -13.19
C VAL A 8 -5.71 -3.82 -13.26
N LYS A 9 -5.16 -3.99 -14.46
CA LYS A 9 -3.74 -3.76 -14.76
C LYS A 9 -3.49 -2.25 -14.83
N ASN A 10 -2.54 -1.77 -14.04
CA ASN A 10 -2.10 -0.37 -14.00
C ASN A 10 -0.59 -0.27 -14.30
N PRO A 11 -0.11 0.90 -14.77
CA PRO A 11 1.32 1.23 -14.78
C PRO A 11 1.94 1.10 -13.38
N ASP A 12 3.25 0.91 -13.31
CA ASP A 12 3.94 0.76 -12.03
C ASP A 12 4.12 2.11 -11.30
N GLU A 13 4.08 3.21 -12.04
CA GLU A 13 4.15 4.58 -11.49
C GLU A 13 2.77 5.12 -11.05
N ALA A 14 1.69 4.37 -11.28
CA ALA A 14 0.33 4.83 -11.00
C ALA A 14 0.09 4.96 -9.49
N LYS A 15 -0.30 6.18 -9.04
CA LYS A 15 -0.66 6.45 -7.64
C LYS A 15 -2.06 5.97 -7.26
N PHE A 16 -2.97 5.92 -8.23
CA PHE A 16 -4.36 5.49 -8.06
C PHE A 16 -4.75 4.53 -9.19
N CYS A 17 -5.66 3.61 -8.90
CA CYS A 17 -6.17 2.64 -9.87
C CYS A 17 -7.09 3.31 -10.89
N PHE A 18 -6.84 3.11 -12.19
CA PHE A 18 -7.68 3.65 -13.27
C PHE A 18 -9.07 2.99 -13.35
N GLY A 19 -9.24 1.81 -12.76
CA GLY A 19 -10.53 1.11 -12.74
C GLY A 19 -11.45 1.52 -11.59
N CYS A 20 -10.90 1.68 -10.38
CA CYS A 20 -11.70 1.88 -9.16
C CYS A 20 -11.32 3.11 -8.32
N GLY A 21 -10.32 3.89 -8.72
CA GLY A 21 -9.90 5.12 -8.04
C GLY A 21 -9.16 4.93 -6.70
N LYS A 22 -9.07 3.70 -6.16
CA LYS A 22 -8.35 3.44 -4.91
C LYS A 22 -6.84 3.67 -5.06
N PRO A 23 -6.15 4.17 -4.02
CA PRO A 23 -4.70 4.33 -4.04
C PRO A 23 -4.01 2.98 -4.23
N LEU A 24 -2.95 2.97 -5.02
CA LEU A 24 -2.08 1.81 -5.19
C LEU A 24 -0.92 1.89 -4.19
N PRO A 25 -0.44 0.76 -3.65
CA PRO A 25 0.72 0.77 -2.77
C PRO A 25 1.92 1.26 -3.58
N ALA A 26 2.53 2.37 -3.14
CA ALA A 26 3.76 2.87 -3.73
C ALA A 26 4.81 1.76 -3.63
N GLN A 27 5.36 1.36 -4.77
CA GLN A 27 6.50 0.45 -4.87
C GLN A 27 7.73 1.15 -4.27
N GLY A 28 7.83 1.25 -2.95
CA GLY A 28 8.90 2.02 -2.29
C GLY A 28 8.68 2.36 -0.83
N GLY A 29 7.52 2.09 -0.26
CA GLY A 29 7.29 2.28 1.18
C GLY A 29 7.16 0.93 1.85
N ASN A 30 8.25 0.42 2.42
CA ASN A 30 8.10 -0.51 3.53
C ASN A 30 7.25 0.22 4.58
N ALA A 31 5.96 -0.10 4.65
CA ALA A 31 5.14 0.23 5.80
C ALA A 31 5.67 -0.61 6.96
N ARG A 32 6.86 -0.24 7.45
CA ARG A 32 7.31 -0.54 8.80
C ARG A 32 6.45 0.38 9.66
N THR A 33 5.18 0.01 9.79
CA THR A 33 4.35 0.37 10.92
C THR A 33 5.24 0.07 12.10
N ARG A 34 5.77 1.12 12.73
CA ARG A 34 6.53 0.98 13.97
C ARG A 34 5.65 0.11 14.85
N SER A 35 6.08 -1.12 15.08
CA SER A 35 5.62 -1.89 16.20
C SER A 35 5.79 -0.99 17.41
N SER A 36 4.72 -0.33 17.85
CA SER A 36 4.58 0.13 19.23
C SER A 36 4.38 -1.10 20.11
N LEU A 37 5.37 -2.02 20.07
CA LEU A 37 5.62 -3.01 21.12
C LEU A 37 6.72 -2.42 22.02
N TRP A 38 6.42 -1.31 22.68
CA TRP A 38 7.19 -0.84 23.83
C TRP A 38 6.22 -0.20 24.83
N HIS A 39 5.28 -1.00 25.35
CA HIS A 39 4.76 -0.75 26.70
C HIS A 39 5.65 -1.58 27.62
N THR A 40 6.72 -0.94 28.10
CA THR A 40 7.59 -1.44 29.16
C THR A 40 6.76 -1.81 30.37
N GLY A 41 6.70 -3.11 30.68
CA GLY A 41 6.33 -3.56 32.01
C GLY A 41 7.49 -3.26 32.96
N LEU A 42 7.24 -2.36 33.91
CA LEU A 42 7.83 -2.24 35.25
C LEU A 42 6.96 -1.24 36.04
#